data_AF-A0A932YW94-F1
#
_entry.id   AF-A0A932YW94-F1
#
_cell.length_a   1.000
_cell.length_b   1.000
_cell.length_c   1.000
_cell.angle_alpha   90.00
_cell.angle_beta   90.00
_cell.angle_gamma   90.00
#
_symmetry.space_group_name_H-M   'P 1'
#
loop_
_entity.id
_entity.type
_entity.pdbx_description
1 polymer ?
#
loop_
_entity_poly.entity_id
_entity_poly.type
_entity_poly.pdbx_seq_one_letter_code
_entity_poly.pdbx_strand_id
1 'polypeptide(L)' 'MTTSVSEKKLRNLIRESVKEALGTELAKLRALALPEVSAKEQRDIERRYGRPSRKRGRSYAMEV' A
#
# COMPACT_ATOMS: atom_id res chain seq x y z
N MET A 1 -36.22 -8.73 13.55
CA MET A 1 -35.77 -8.23 12.24
C MET A 1 -34.92 -9.30 11.57
N THR A 2 -35.33 -9.81 10.41
CA THR A 2 -34.56 -10.79 9.65
C THR A 2 -33.75 -10.05 8.59
N THR A 3 -32.43 -9.96 8.77
CA THR A 3 -31.53 -9.37 7.77
C THR A 3 -31.38 -10.34 6.60
N SER A 4 -32.21 -10.16 5.57
CA SER A 4 -32.05 -10.82 4.28
C SER A 4 -30.84 -10.20 3.57
N VAL A 5 -29.68 -10.84 3.66
CA VAL A 5 -28.49 -10.47 2.89
C VAL A 5 -28.56 -11.22 1.57
N SER A 6 -28.62 -10.49 0.46
CA SER A 6 -28.59 -11.14 -0.86
C SER A 6 -27.22 -11.78 -1.08
N GLU A 7 -27.23 -12.97 -1.68
CA GLU A 7 -26.01 -13.72 -2.02
C GLU A 7 -24.99 -12.85 -2.79
N LYS A 8 -25.49 -12.01 -3.70
CA LYS A 8 -24.67 -11.05 -4.47
C LYS A 8 -23.93 -10.06 -3.57
N LYS A 9 -24.59 -9.52 -2.53
CA LYS A 9 -23.95 -8.60 -1.57
C LYS A 9 -22.89 -9.32 -0.76
N LEU A 10 -23.17 -10.53 -0.30
CA LEU A 10 -22.21 -11.32 0.46
C LEU A 10 -20.97 -11.66 -0.38
N ARG A 11 -21.17 -12.09 -1.63
CA ARG A 11 -20.07 -12.40 -2.55
C ARG A 11 -19.20 -11.18 -2.86
N ASN A 12 -19.82 -10.01 -3.04
CA ASN A 12 -19.10 -8.75 -3.26
C ASN A 12 -18.29 -8.36 -2.02
N LEU A 13 -18.87 -8.42 -0.83
CA LEU A 13 -18.19 -8.11 0.42
C LEU A 13 -16.95 -9.01 0.59
N ILE A 14 -17.11 -10.33 0.45
CA ILE A 14 -15.99 -11.28 0.54
C ILE A 14 -14.91 -10.94 -0.49
N ARG A 15 -15.30 -10.66 -1.74
CA ARG A 15 -14.35 -10.31 -2.81
C ARG A 15 -13.56 -9.04 -2.48
N GLU A 16 -14.20 -8.03 -1.91
CA GLU A 16 -13.56 -6.78 -1.51
C GLU A 16 -12.59 -7.02 -0.35
N SER A 17 -13.03 -7.72 0.70
CA SER A 17 -12.15 -8.06 1.84
C SER A 17 -10.90 -8.84 1.41
N VAL A 18 -11.05 -9.82 0.51
CA VAL A 18 -9.91 -10.59 -0.02
C VAL A 18 -8.98 -9.69 -0.84
N LYS A 19 -9.51 -8.80 -1.68
CA LYS A 19 -8.70 -7.85 -2.46
C LYS A 19 -7.90 -6.91 -1.55
N GLU A 20 -8.51 -6.40 -0.49
CA GLU A 20 -7.86 -5.50 0.47
C GLU A 20 -6.74 -6.20 1.24
N ALA A 21 -7.00 -7.42 1.72
CA ALA A 21 -6.00 -8.24 2.41
C ALA A 21 -4.80 -8.52 1.49
N LEU A 22 -5.05 -9.01 0.26
CA LEU A 22 -4.00 -9.26 -0.71
C LEU A 22 -3.25 -7.99 -1.12
N GLY A 23 -3.96 -6.87 -1.28
CA GLY A 23 -3.35 -5.58 -1.60
C GLY A 23 -2.36 -5.13 -0.53
N THR A 24 -2.69 -5.35 0.74
CA THR A 24 -1.84 -5.02 1.88
C THR A 24 -0.59 -5.90 1.92
N GLU A 25 -0.74 -7.21 1.80
CA GLU A 25 0.39 -8.15 1.83
C GLU A 25 1.32 -7.96 0.61
N LEU A 26 0.77 -7.72 -0.58
CA LEU A 26 1.56 -7.39 -1.76
C LEU A 26 2.32 -6.06 -1.59
N ALA A 27 1.75 -5.09 -0.89
CA ALA A 27 2.45 -3.83 -0.61
C ALA A 27 3.63 -4.05 0.34
N LYS A 28 3.47 -4.89 1.38
CA LYS A 28 4.58 -5.29 2.26
C LYS A 28 5.67 -6.02 1.46
N LEU A 29 5.32 -7.03 0.67
CA LEU A 29 6.30 -7.74 -0.18
C LEU A 29 7.06 -6.81 -1.12
N ARG A 30 6.36 -5.84 -1.73
CA ARG A 30 7.02 -4.84 -2.59
C ARG A 30 7.97 -3.93 -1.82
N ALA A 31 7.62 -3.53 -0.60
CA ALA A 31 8.49 -2.72 0.22
C ALA A 31 9.77 -3.46 0.64
N LEU A 32 9.72 -4.78 0.86
CA LEU A 32 10.93 -5.60 1.09
C LEU A 32 11.87 -5.67 -0.13
N ALA A 33 11.34 -5.47 -1.34
CA ALA A 33 12.13 -5.45 -2.56
C ALA A 33 12.69 -4.05 -2.91
N LEU A 34 12.32 -3.01 -2.15
CA LEU A 34 12.86 -1.67 -2.35
C LEU A 34 14.23 -1.55 -1.67
N PRO A 35 15.15 -0.77 -2.26
CA PRO A 35 16.41 -0.45 -1.58
C PRO A 35 16.12 0.30 -0.28
N GLU A 36 16.82 -0.04 0.79
CA GLU A 36 16.86 0.79 1.98
C GLU A 36 17.56 2.11 1.65
N VAL A 37 16.88 3.23 1.90
CA VAL A 37 17.42 4.57 1.68
C VAL A 37 17.35 5.32 3.01
N SER A 38 18.49 5.76 3.52
CA SER A 38 18.55 6.55 4.74
C SER A 38 17.91 7.92 4.54
N ALA A 39 17.49 8.56 5.64
CA ALA A 39 16.95 9.92 5.58
C ALA A 39 17.96 10.93 4.98
N LYS A 40 19.27 10.70 5.15
CA LYS A 40 20.32 11.54 4.56
C LYS A 40 20.39 11.38 3.04
N GLU A 41 20.35 10.14 2.56
CA GLU A 41 20.35 9.83 1.13
C GLU A 41 19.09 10.32 0.46
N GLN A 42 17.92 10.12 1.08
CA GLN A 42 16.65 10.64 0.56
C GLN A 42 16.67 12.17 0.40
N ARG A 43 17.26 12.90 1.36
CA ARG A 43 17.43 14.36 1.25
C ARG A 43 18.39 14.76 0.13
N ASP A 44 19.47 14.01 -0.08
CA ASP A 44 20.41 14.27 -1.19
C ASP A 44 19.76 14.01 -2.55
N ILE A 45 18.98 12.93 -2.68
CA ILE A 45 18.19 12.62 -3.88
C ILE A 45 17.21 13.76 -4.17
N GLU A 46 16.43 14.20 -3.19
CA GLU A 46 15.49 15.31 -3.35
C GLU A 46 16.19 16.62 -3.72
N ARG A 47 17.38 16.88 -3.19
CA ARG A 47 18.18 18.07 -3.52
C ARG A 47 18.65 18.04 -4.98
N ARG A 48 19.09 16.87 -5.48
CA ARG A 48 19.66 16.73 -6.83
C ARG A 48 18.62 16.61 -7.93
N TYR A 49 17.52 15.92 -7.65
CA TYR A 49 16.52 15.56 -8.66
C TYR A 49 15.16 16.23 -8.45
N GLY A 50 15.02 17.00 -7.36
CA GLY A 50 13.75 17.61 -6.96
C GLY A 50 12.84 16.64 -6.22
N ARG A 51 11.83 17.20 -5.54
CA ARG A 51 10.78 16.38 -4.93
C ARG A 51 9.89 15.79 -6.01
N PRO A 52 9.47 14.51 -5.88
CA PRO A 52 8.51 13.92 -6.79
C PRO A 52 7.27 14.81 -6.92
N SER A 53 6.93 15.23 -8.14
CA SER A 53 5.82 16.15 -8.42
C SER A 53 4.43 15.57 -8.10
N ARG A 54 4.35 14.28 -7.79
CA ARG A 54 3.12 13.58 -7.44
C ARG A 54 3.34 12.80 -6.15
N LYS A 55 2.30 12.68 -5.32
CA LYS A 55 2.18 11.70 -4.21
C LYS A 55 2.29 10.22 -4.64
N ARG A 56 2.78 9.94 -5.85
CA ARG A 56 3.09 8.59 -6.36
C ARG A 56 4.36 8.02 -5.76
N GLY A 57 5.27 8.86 -5.25
CA GLY A 57 6.35 8.41 -4.37
C GLY A 57 5.71 7.94 -3.06
N ARG A 58 5.45 6.64 -2.96
CA ARG A 58 4.97 6.03 -1.73
C ARG A 58 6.20 5.66 -0.90
N SER A 59 6.40 6.36 0.19
CA SER A 59 7.31 5.92 1.24
C SER A 59 6.60 4.86 2.06
N TYR A 60 7.25 3.72 2.25
CA TYR A 60 6.77 2.66 3.13
C TYR A 60 7.68 2.65 4.35
N ALA A 61 7.11 2.85 5.53
CA ALA A 61 7.78 2.57 6.79
C ALA A 61 7.33 1.16 7.19
N MET A 62 8.29 0.24 7.31
CA MET A 62 8.05 -1.04 7.97
C MET A 62 8.53 -0.95 9.41
N GLU A 63 7.66 -1.33 10.35
CA GLU A 63 8.12 -1.81 11.64
C GLU A 63 8.43 -3.30 11.45
N VAL A 64 9.70 -3.66 11.63
CA VAL A 64 10.18 -5.05 11.60
C VAL A 64 10.16 -5.59 13.02
#